data_AF-A0AA35RTA3-F1
#
_entry.id   AF-A0AA35RTA3-F1
#
_cell.length_a   1.000
_cell.length_b   1.000
_cell.length_c   1.000
_cell.angle_alpha   90.00
_cell.angle_beta   90.00
_cell.angle_gamma   90.00
#
_symmetry.space_group_name_H-M   'P 1'
#
loop_
_entity.id
_entity.type
_entity.pdbx_description
1 polymer ?
#
loop_
_entity_poly.entity_id
_entity_poly.type
_entity_poly.pdbx_seq_one_letter_code
_entity_poly.pdbx_strand_id
1 'polypeptide(L)'
;ASCAWVRILPNLPSYFLEDLLGERLECEDEGRYRDNANLCYICSGNVDKFVECWNKTARGSQVSAVALQDLMEKVVLLKRAVERERKQLSSTTSSVVAEKFRAYAGILASQGSLATALRYLELSGTSVRHF
;
A
#
# COMPACT_ATOMS: atom_id res chain seq x y z
N ALA A 1 -6.67 0.32 28.31
CA ALA A 1 -7.45 1.47 27.80
C ALA A 1 -8.72 0.92 27.15
N SER A 2 -9.85 1.09 27.83
CA SER A 2 -11.16 0.56 27.44
C SER A 2 -11.61 1.13 26.09
N CYS A 3 -11.92 0.23 25.16
CA CYS A 3 -12.35 0.57 23.81
C CYS A 3 -13.77 1.15 23.84
N ALA A 4 -13.86 2.48 23.69
CA ALA A 4 -15.10 3.21 23.44
C ALA A 4 -15.76 2.88 22.07
N TRP A 5 -15.20 1.95 21.31
CA TRP A 5 -15.49 1.68 19.90
C TRP A 5 -16.78 0.88 19.64
N VAL A 6 -17.30 0.14 20.64
CA VAL A 6 -18.48 -0.73 20.45
C VAL A 6 -19.77 0.07 20.17
N ARG A 7 -19.79 1.38 20.44
CA ARG A 7 -20.98 2.24 20.26
C ARG A 7 -21.15 2.86 18.87
N ILE A 8 -20.20 2.70 17.94
CA ILE A 8 -20.23 3.35 16.60
C ILE A 8 -20.61 2.35 15.48
N LEU A 9 -20.91 1.09 15.82
CA LEU A 9 -20.97 -0.02 14.86
C LEU A 9 -22.14 -0.11 13.84
N PRO A 10 -23.29 0.58 13.90
CA PRO A 10 -24.38 0.22 13.00
C PRO A 10 -24.30 0.82 11.57
N ASN A 11 -23.33 1.69 11.25
CA ASN A 11 -23.27 2.37 9.94
C ASN A 11 -21.87 2.45 9.30
N LEU A 12 -20.89 1.70 9.79
CA LEU A 12 -19.55 1.71 9.20
C LEU A 12 -19.49 0.76 7.97
N PRO A 13 -18.91 1.21 6.85
CA PRO A 13 -18.77 0.36 5.67
C PRO A 13 -17.84 -0.83 5.96
N SER A 14 -18.11 -1.98 5.33
CA SER A 14 -17.46 -3.27 5.63
C SER A 14 -15.93 -3.21 5.65
N TYR A 15 -15.33 -2.38 4.79
CA TYR A 15 -13.87 -2.21 4.70
C TYR A 15 -13.20 -1.65 5.96
N PHE A 16 -13.96 -0.98 6.84
CA PHE A 16 -13.43 -0.40 8.08
C PHE A 16 -13.07 -1.48 9.12
N LEU A 17 -13.83 -2.58 9.15
CA LEU A 17 -13.58 -3.68 10.09
C LEU A 17 -12.32 -4.46 9.73
N GLU A 18 -12.10 -4.67 8.44
CA GLU A 18 -10.90 -5.32 7.91
C GLU A 18 -9.64 -4.49 8.22
N ASP A 19 -9.71 -3.18 8.06
CA ASP A 19 -8.59 -2.27 8.36
C ASP A 19 -8.19 -2.29 9.85
N LEU A 20 -9.19 -2.28 10.75
CA LEU A 20 -8.96 -2.36 12.20
C LEU A 20 -8.43 -3.74 12.63
N LEU A 21 -8.92 -4.81 12.00
CA LEU A 21 -8.39 -6.15 12.24
C LEU A 21 -6.92 -6.25 11.81
N GLY A 22 -6.58 -5.64 10.67
CA GLY A 22 -5.20 -5.54 10.18
C GLY A 22 -4.27 -4.88 11.18
N GLU A 23 -4.64 -3.72 11.73
CA GLU A 23 -3.84 -3.01 12.75
C GLU A 23 -3.59 -3.87 13.99
N ARG A 24 -4.62 -4.58 14.45
CA ARG A 24 -4.51 -5.47 15.63
C ARG A 24 -3.56 -6.63 15.35
N LEU A 25 -3.71 -7.29 14.20
CA LEU A 25 -2.85 -8.41 13.80
C LEU A 25 -1.39 -7.99 13.59
N GLU A 26 -1.15 -6.77 13.13
CA GLU A 26 0.20 -6.21 12.97
C GLU A 26 0.91 -6.02 14.32
N CYS A 27 0.16 -5.67 15.38
CA CYS A 27 0.69 -5.44 16.73
C CYS A 27 0.81 -6.72 17.57
N GLU A 28 0.16 -7.80 17.15
CA GLU A 28 0.13 -9.07 17.89
C GLU A 28 1.44 -9.85 17.69
N ASP A 29 2.05 -10.26 18.81
CA ASP A 29 3.18 -11.20 18.88
C ASP A 29 4.33 -10.88 17.88
N GLU A 30 4.84 -9.64 17.97
CA GLU A 30 5.94 -9.10 17.14
C GLU A 30 5.72 -9.22 15.60
N GLY A 31 4.46 -9.28 15.17
CA GLY A 31 4.09 -9.43 13.77
C GLY A 31 4.08 -10.87 13.29
N ARG A 32 3.83 -11.85 14.18
CA ARG A 32 3.56 -13.24 13.80
C ARG A 32 2.45 -13.36 12.74
N TYR A 33 1.45 -12.49 12.80
CA TYR A 33 0.29 -12.52 11.91
C TYR A 33 0.35 -11.48 10.78
N ARG A 34 1.56 -11.08 10.39
CA ARG A 34 1.75 -10.00 9.40
C ARG A 34 1.14 -10.29 8.04
N ASP A 35 1.20 -11.52 7.55
CA ASP A 35 0.58 -11.89 6.28
C ASP A 35 -0.95 -11.75 6.33
N ASN A 36 -1.54 -12.07 7.48
CA ASN A 36 -2.98 -11.86 7.71
C ASN A 36 -3.31 -10.35 7.78
N ALA A 37 -2.46 -9.55 8.41
CA ALA A 37 -2.61 -8.09 8.41
C ALA A 37 -2.52 -7.50 6.99
N ASN A 38 -1.58 -7.99 6.16
CA ASN A 38 -1.46 -7.60 4.76
C ASN A 38 -2.73 -7.93 3.97
N LEU A 39 -3.30 -9.12 4.16
CA LEU A 39 -4.57 -9.51 3.54
C LEU A 39 -5.71 -8.59 3.98
N CYS A 40 -5.79 -8.25 5.26
CA CYS A 40 -6.75 -7.29 5.79
C CYS A 40 -6.64 -5.92 5.11
N TYR A 41 -5.42 -5.38 4.93
CA TYR A 41 -5.20 -4.11 4.23
C TYR A 41 -5.52 -4.17 2.73
N ILE A 42 -5.30 -5.32 2.08
CA ILE A 42 -5.70 -5.56 0.69
C ILE A 42 -7.23 -5.55 0.58
N CYS A 43 -7.92 -6.31 1.44
CA CYS A 43 -9.39 -6.38 1.44
C CYS A 43 -10.02 -5.02 1.75
N SER A 44 -9.46 -4.27 2.69
CA SER A 44 -9.94 -2.92 3.01
C SER A 44 -9.56 -1.87 1.96
N GLY A 45 -8.72 -2.21 0.98
CA GLY A 45 -8.23 -1.29 -0.02
C GLY A 45 -7.27 -0.21 0.52
N ASN A 46 -6.66 -0.43 1.69
CA ASN A 46 -5.77 0.51 2.35
C ASN A 46 -4.31 0.32 1.88
N VAL A 47 -3.97 0.98 0.76
CA VAL A 47 -2.65 0.89 0.12
C VAL A 47 -1.53 1.40 1.03
N ASP A 48 -1.78 2.46 1.79
CA ASP A 48 -0.76 3.09 2.63
C ASP A 48 -0.31 2.17 3.76
N LYS A 49 -1.29 1.57 4.48
CA LYS A 49 -0.97 0.61 5.55
C LYS A 49 -0.34 -0.67 5.04
N PHE A 50 -0.76 -1.16 3.88
CA PHE A 50 -0.12 -2.31 3.23
C PHE A 50 1.38 -2.05 2.98
N VAL A 51 1.74 -0.90 2.41
CA VAL A 51 3.14 -0.55 2.14
C VAL A 51 3.91 -0.27 3.42
N GLU A 52 3.29 0.37 4.42
CA GLU A 52 3.92 0.62 5.72
C GLU A 52 4.26 -0.68 6.46
N CYS A 53 3.31 -1.62 6.49
CA CYS A 53 3.47 -2.94 7.10
C CYS A 53 4.61 -3.73 6.43
N TRP A 54 4.65 -3.71 5.10
CA TRP A 54 5.76 -4.30 4.34
C TRP A 54 7.10 -3.64 4.68
N ASN A 55 7.13 -2.30 4.79
CA ASN A 55 8.37 -1.56 5.07
C ASN A 55 8.93 -1.85 6.47
N LYS A 56 8.08 -2.14 7.46
CA LYS A 56 8.53 -2.56 8.80
C LYS A 56 9.27 -3.90 8.76
N THR A 57 8.90 -4.79 7.86
CA THR A 57 9.57 -6.09 7.65
C THR A 57 10.92 -5.93 6.93
N ALA A 58 10.96 -5.02 5.97
CA ALA A 58 12.14 -4.72 5.16
C ALA A 58 13.32 -4.11 5.95
N ARG A 59 13.12 -3.62 7.19
CA ARG A 59 14.16 -2.94 7.98
C ARG A 59 15.27 -3.87 8.52
N GLY A 60 15.13 -5.18 8.41
CA GLY A 60 16.12 -6.16 8.87
C GLY A 60 17.05 -6.74 7.79
N SER A 61 16.69 -6.64 6.51
CA SER A 61 17.50 -7.13 5.39
C SER A 61 17.48 -6.11 4.25
N GLN A 62 18.62 -5.86 3.60
CA GLN A 62 18.67 -5.02 2.40
C GLN A 62 17.53 -5.43 1.44
N VAL A 63 16.65 -4.49 1.12
CA VAL A 63 15.54 -4.74 0.19
C VAL A 63 16.11 -5.11 -1.17
N SER A 64 15.83 -6.34 -1.63
CA SER A 64 16.23 -6.76 -2.97
C SER A 64 15.34 -6.09 -4.03
N ALA A 65 15.90 -5.90 -5.23
CA ALA A 65 15.14 -5.38 -6.37
C ALA A 65 13.88 -6.22 -6.67
N VAL A 66 13.99 -7.54 -6.50
CA VAL A 66 12.89 -8.50 -6.68
C VAL A 66 11.78 -8.27 -5.65
N ALA A 67 12.13 -8.12 -4.37
CA ALA A 67 11.14 -7.88 -3.32
C ALA A 67 10.40 -6.55 -3.52
N LEU A 68 11.11 -5.51 -4.00
CA LEU A 68 10.49 -4.23 -4.32
C LEU A 68 9.56 -4.34 -5.54
N GLN A 69 9.96 -5.07 -6.58
CA GLN A 69 9.11 -5.34 -7.74
C GLN A 69 7.81 -6.03 -7.31
N ASP A 70 7.92 -7.10 -6.52
CA ASP A 70 6.79 -7.88 -6.02
C ASP A 70 5.80 -7.03 -5.20
N LEU A 71 6.31 -6.06 -4.44
CA LEU A 71 5.48 -5.09 -3.73
C LEU A 71 4.78 -4.17 -4.73
N MET A 72 5.53 -3.56 -5.65
CA MET A 72 5.02 -2.52 -6.53
C MET A 72 3.97 -3.05 -7.51
N GLU A 73 4.10 -4.28 -8.00
CA GLU A 73 3.08 -4.94 -8.80
C GLU A 73 1.76 -5.09 -8.04
N LYS A 74 1.82 -5.56 -6.78
CA LYS A 74 0.65 -5.70 -5.91
C LYS A 74 0.02 -4.34 -5.60
N VAL A 75 0.82 -3.32 -5.32
CA VAL A 75 0.35 -1.94 -5.05
C VAL A 75 -0.40 -1.37 -6.25
N VAL A 76 0.15 -1.51 -7.46
CA VAL A 76 -0.51 -1.01 -8.68
C VAL A 76 -1.81 -1.77 -8.95
N LEU A 77 -1.82 -3.08 -8.76
CA LEU A 77 -3.03 -3.89 -8.92
C LEU A 77 -4.10 -3.50 -7.89
N LEU A 78 -3.72 -3.34 -6.62
CA LEU A 78 -4.61 -2.93 -5.54
C LEU A 78 -5.20 -1.54 -5.80
N LYS A 79 -4.38 -0.55 -6.19
CA LYS A 79 -4.85 0.80 -6.54
C LYS A 79 -5.93 0.74 -7.64
N ARG A 80 -5.68 -0.03 -8.71
CA ARG A 80 -6.65 -0.22 -9.81
C ARG A 80 -7.94 -0.92 -9.36
N ALA A 81 -7.83 -1.91 -8.49
CA ALA A 81 -8.99 -2.62 -7.94
C ALA A 81 -9.87 -1.67 -7.11
N VAL A 82 -9.25 -0.88 -6.23
CA VAL A 82 -9.92 0.11 -5.37
C VAL A 82 -10.58 1.22 -6.20
N GLU A 83 -9.89 1.74 -7.22
CA GLU A 83 -10.46 2.74 -8.16
C GLU A 83 -11.71 2.19 -8.86
N ARG A 84 -11.65 0.95 -9.33
CA ARG A 84 -12.76 0.29 -10.02
C ARG A 84 -13.96 0.06 -9.09
N GLU A 85 -13.71 -0.41 -7.88
CA GLU A 85 -14.75 -0.72 -6.90
C GLU A 85 -15.43 0.54 -6.37
N ARG A 86 -14.63 1.57 -6.02
CA ARG A 86 -15.12 2.79 -5.38
C ARG A 86 -15.59 3.85 -6.38
N LYS A 87 -15.32 3.68 -7.68
CA LYS A 87 -15.59 4.68 -8.74
C LYS A 87 -15.03 6.08 -8.42
N GLN A 88 -14.02 6.15 -7.57
CA GLN A 88 -13.32 7.38 -7.20
C GLN A 88 -11.91 7.31 -7.78
N LEU A 89 -11.44 8.45 -8.31
CA LEU A 89 -10.07 8.60 -8.78
C LEU A 89 -9.11 8.40 -7.60
N SER A 90 -8.01 7.66 -7.82
CA SER A 90 -7.00 7.31 -6.82
C SER A 90 -6.77 8.45 -5.83
N SER A 91 -7.03 8.15 -4.56
CA SER A 91 -6.66 8.99 -3.43
C SER A 91 -5.20 9.43 -3.51
N THR A 92 -4.90 10.59 -2.94
CA THR A 92 -3.53 11.10 -2.76
C THR A 92 -2.62 9.98 -2.28
N THR A 93 -1.58 9.68 -3.06
CA THR A 93 -0.60 8.65 -2.69
C THR A 93 0.25 9.18 -1.54
N SER A 94 0.37 8.44 -0.44
CA SER A 94 1.21 8.89 0.67
C SER A 94 2.67 8.99 0.26
N SER A 95 3.42 9.83 0.98
CA SER A 95 4.86 10.02 0.76
C SER A 95 5.65 8.70 0.79
N VAL A 96 5.28 7.78 1.68
CA VAL A 96 5.93 6.47 1.83
C VAL A 96 5.72 5.61 0.58
N VAL A 97 4.49 5.56 0.06
CA VAL A 97 4.17 4.80 -1.16
C VAL A 97 4.85 5.43 -2.37
N ALA A 98 4.83 6.75 -2.48
CA ALA A 98 5.51 7.49 -3.56
C ALA A 98 7.02 7.22 -3.59
N GLU A 99 7.65 7.10 -2.42
CA GLU A 99 9.08 6.78 -2.34
C GLU A 99 9.38 5.37 -2.87
N LYS A 100 8.51 4.39 -2.65
CA LYS A 100 8.65 3.05 -3.23
C LYS A 100 8.48 3.06 -4.75
N PHE A 101 7.55 3.86 -5.27
CA PHE A 101 7.42 4.08 -6.71
C PHE A 101 8.70 4.66 -7.32
N ARG A 102 9.32 5.67 -6.68
CA ARG A 102 10.58 6.26 -7.15
C ARG A 102 11.73 5.26 -7.12
N ALA A 103 11.88 4.52 -6.02
CA ALA A 103 12.92 3.50 -5.89
C ALA A 103 12.81 2.44 -6.99
N TYR A 104 11.59 1.97 -7.27
CA TYR A 104 11.36 0.98 -8.32
C TYR A 104 11.55 1.56 -9.74
N ALA A 105 11.10 2.79 -9.98
CA ALA A 105 11.36 3.49 -11.24
C ALA A 105 12.87 3.64 -11.51
N GLY A 106 13.68 3.90 -10.48
CA GLY A 106 15.14 3.93 -10.59
C GLY A 106 15.73 2.58 -11.04
N ILE A 107 15.21 1.47 -10.52
CA ILE A 107 15.61 0.12 -10.95
C ILE A 107 15.25 -0.09 -12.43
N LEU A 108 14.02 0.23 -12.83
CA LEU A 108 13.57 0.10 -14.22
C LEU A 108 14.40 0.96 -15.18
N ALA A 109 14.72 2.20 -14.79
CA ALA A 109 15.53 3.11 -15.59
C ALA A 109 16.97 2.59 -15.77
N SER A 110 17.59 2.06 -14.71
CA SER A 110 18.94 1.47 -14.79
C SER A 110 19.00 0.20 -15.64
N GLN A 111 17.88 -0.50 -15.82
CA GLN A 111 17.73 -1.64 -16.73
C GLN A 111 17.39 -1.23 -18.18
N GLY A 112 17.29 0.07 -18.49
CA GLY A 112 16.94 0.59 -19.81
C GLY A 112 15.44 0.65 -20.12
N SER A 113 14.58 0.32 -19.15
CA SER A 113 13.12 0.34 -19.29
C SER A 113 12.53 1.72 -18.92
N LEU A 114 12.99 2.78 -19.60
CA LEU A 114 12.66 4.16 -19.25
C LEU A 114 11.15 4.47 -19.37
N ALA A 115 10.50 3.95 -20.40
CA ALA A 115 9.05 4.15 -20.60
C ALA A 115 8.23 3.57 -19.43
N THR A 116 8.64 2.41 -18.91
CA THR A 116 7.98 1.80 -17.75
C THR A 116 8.29 2.57 -16.47
N ALA A 117 9.54 3.01 -16.30
CA ALA A 117 9.94 3.85 -15.17
C ALA A 117 9.10 5.13 -15.06
N LEU A 118 8.91 5.85 -16.17
CA LEU A 118 8.07 7.05 -16.23
C LEU A 118 6.63 6.76 -15.82
N ARG A 119 6.05 5.65 -16.30
CA ARG A 119 4.69 5.26 -15.92
C ARG A 119 4.54 4.97 -14.43
N TYR A 120 5.54 4.38 -13.78
CA TYR A 120 5.54 4.21 -12.32
C TYR A 120 5.67 5.55 -11.58
N LEU A 121 6.39 6.53 -12.13
CA LEU A 121 6.44 7.88 -11.57
C LEU A 121 5.10 8.62 -11.66
N GLU A 122 4.41 8.54 -12.80
CA GLU A 122 3.06 9.12 -12.97
C GLU A 122 2.08 8.57 -11.92
N LEU A 123 2.14 7.25 -11.66
CA LEU A 123 1.33 6.57 -10.64
C LEU A 123 1.66 6.97 -9.19
N SER A 124 2.84 7.55 -8.95
CA SER A 124 3.29 8.01 -7.63
C SER A 124 2.65 9.33 -7.17
N GLY A 125 1.89 10.00 -8.06
CA GLY A 125 1.26 11.28 -7.76
C GLY A 125 1.99 12.49 -8.32
N THR A 126 2.97 12.31 -9.22
CA THR A 126 3.35 13.40 -10.12
C THR A 126 2.21 13.55 -11.13
N SER A 127 1.19 14.31 -10.76
CA SER A 127 0.41 15.05 -11.73
C SER A 127 1.41 15.96 -12.44
N VAL A 128 2.01 15.45 -13.52
CA VAL A 128 2.63 16.29 -14.54
C VAL A 128 1.46 17.13 -15.02
N ARG A 129 1.32 18.33 -14.43
CA ARG A 129 0.38 19.32 -14.93
C ARG A 129 0.75 19.48 -16.39
N HIS A 130 -0.17 19.11 -17.26
CA HIS A 130 -0.06 19.43 -18.67
C HIS A 130 0.17 20.95 -18.77
N PHE A 131 1.39 21.29 -19.22
CA PHE A 131 1.91 22.58 -19.68
C PHE A 131 1.80 23.79 -18.73
#